data_AF-A0A831UNZ0-F1
#
_entry.id   AF-A0A831UNZ0-F1
#
_cell.length_a   1.000
_cell.length_b   1.000
_cell.length_c   1.000
_cell.angle_alpha   90.00
_cell.angle_beta   90.00
_cell.angle_gamma   90.00
#
_symmetry.space_group_name_H-M   'P 1'
#
loop_
_entity.id
_entity.type
_entity.pdbx_description
1 polymer ?
#
loop_
_entity_poly.entity_id
_entity_poly.type
_entity_poly.pdbx_seq_one_letter_code
_entity_poly.pdbx_strand_id
1 'polypeptide(L)'
;IVDFDSKGHMLSWKVKDTIIKSRARLAYEQVQEFFDTGKPSKATRPVADNLLVARELAQLLCQRRFAEGSLDFDLPEASIVLDQQGSVLEIGNRIRLEAHRLVEEFMLAANKAVAFHVHKKSVPFIYRVHERPDIEKVQDFADMMSRLGYSFPVSEHIQPAVFAKFLKKVEGTPEEGFINELMLRSMKKAVYQRENIGHFGLAFRHYTHFTSPIRRYPDLLVHRLLRKLKDGRYPKQFAAKVNDLIDRTAVHCSETERLAESAERHAVKVKQIAYMADHVGETFPGVITGVTGYGFFVRLDDLGVEGLVRVSTIDDDYYHFDEKNYQLVGRRSRKTYRLGSAVEVGVVRVDKAKNELDLFLAKTDEQPPAPSSASAAGKAKPARSSKAQGEAETRAKTRTKTRTKTKTKPANNKTDAGKTPRKRKPSHKK
;
A
#
# COMPACT_ATOMS: atom_id res chain seq x y z
N ILE A 1 -22.78 0.73 -16.31
CA ILE A 1 -23.75 0.69 -15.19
C ILE A 1 -23.39 -0.52 -14.34
N VAL A 2 -23.31 -0.35 -13.02
CA VAL A 2 -23.02 -1.41 -12.05
C VAL A 2 -23.96 -1.21 -10.86
N ASP A 3 -24.60 -2.28 -10.42
CA ASP A 3 -25.62 -2.28 -9.39
C ASP A 3 -25.02 -2.93 -8.12
N PHE A 4 -25.16 -2.32 -6.95
CA PHE A 4 -24.58 -2.75 -5.67
C PHE A 4 -25.65 -2.99 -4.58
N ASP A 5 -25.34 -3.83 -3.58
CA ASP A 5 -26.11 -3.89 -2.34
C ASP A 5 -25.62 -2.88 -1.29
N SER A 6 -26.34 -2.75 -0.17
CA SER A 6 -25.98 -1.91 0.98
C SER A 6 -24.75 -2.39 1.77
N LYS A 7 -24.02 -3.39 1.26
CA LYS A 7 -22.76 -3.92 1.80
C LYS A 7 -21.63 -3.88 0.76
N GLY A 8 -21.81 -3.11 -0.32
CA GLY A 8 -20.82 -2.93 -1.39
C GLY A 8 -20.58 -4.17 -2.28
N HIS A 9 -21.42 -5.21 -2.22
CA HIS A 9 -21.33 -6.33 -3.15
C HIS A 9 -21.85 -5.93 -4.53
N MET A 10 -21.08 -6.23 -5.58
CA MET A 10 -21.49 -6.05 -6.96
C MET A 10 -22.55 -7.11 -7.34
N LEU A 11 -23.80 -6.68 -7.52
CA LEU A 11 -24.93 -7.56 -7.86
C LEU A 11 -25.05 -7.79 -9.37
N SER A 12 -24.91 -6.73 -10.16
CA SER A 12 -25.20 -6.72 -11.60
C SER A 12 -24.34 -5.68 -12.32
N TRP A 13 -24.07 -5.88 -13.61
CA TRP A 13 -23.38 -4.89 -14.44
C TRP A 13 -23.84 -4.96 -15.90
N LYS A 14 -23.95 -3.79 -16.51
CA LYS A 14 -24.41 -3.58 -17.89
C LYS A 14 -23.45 -2.61 -18.58
N VAL A 15 -22.73 -3.12 -19.59
CA VAL A 15 -21.91 -2.34 -20.52
C VAL A 15 -22.81 -1.93 -21.69
N LYS A 16 -22.91 -0.63 -21.95
CA LYS A 16 -23.71 -0.04 -23.04
C LYS A 16 -23.06 1.27 -23.49
N ASP A 17 -23.16 1.57 -24.78
CA ASP A 17 -22.98 2.94 -25.27
C ASP A 17 -24.16 3.81 -24.79
N THR A 18 -23.88 5.03 -24.34
CA THR A 18 -24.86 5.97 -23.77
C THR A 18 -24.46 7.41 -24.09
N ILE A 19 -25.40 8.34 -23.95
CA ILE A 19 -25.16 9.80 -24.06
C ILE A 19 -25.32 10.39 -22.66
N ILE A 20 -24.40 11.28 -22.26
CA ILE A 20 -24.40 11.96 -20.96
C ILE A 20 -24.22 13.47 -21.13
N LYS A 21 -24.75 14.24 -20.18
CA LYS A 21 -24.46 15.67 -20.00
C LYS A 21 -24.06 15.89 -18.55
N SER A 22 -22.80 16.25 -18.29
CA SER A 22 -22.36 16.52 -16.92
C SER A 22 -23.12 17.71 -16.33
N ARG A 23 -23.49 17.63 -15.06
CA ARG A 23 -24.16 18.71 -14.32
C ARG A 23 -23.19 19.63 -13.55
N ALA A 24 -21.95 19.20 -13.36
CA ALA A 24 -20.90 19.98 -12.71
C ALA A 24 -19.52 19.63 -13.30
N ARG A 25 -18.56 20.55 -13.12
CA ARG A 25 -17.12 20.30 -13.21
C ARG A 25 -16.55 20.72 -11.86
N LEU A 26 -15.92 19.79 -11.15
CA LEU A 26 -15.44 19.96 -9.78
C LEU A 26 -13.95 19.65 -9.71
N ALA A 27 -13.23 20.37 -8.86
CA ALA A 27 -11.90 19.99 -8.40
C ALA A 27 -12.02 19.07 -7.15
N TYR A 28 -10.98 18.32 -6.81
CA TYR A 28 -11.03 17.39 -5.67
C TYR A 28 -11.17 18.13 -4.34
N GLU A 29 -10.52 19.28 -4.25
CA GLU A 29 -10.48 20.19 -3.10
C GLU A 29 -11.88 20.75 -2.82
N GLN A 30 -12.66 21.06 -3.87
CA GLN A 30 -14.05 21.52 -3.75
C GLN A 30 -15.01 20.43 -3.26
N VAL A 31 -14.72 19.17 -3.55
CA VAL A 31 -15.47 18.02 -3.03
C VAL A 31 -15.06 17.73 -1.59
N GLN A 32 -13.76 17.85 -1.27
CA GLN A 32 -13.24 17.67 0.07
C GLN A 32 -13.77 18.75 1.03
N GLU A 33 -13.72 20.04 0.66
CA GLU A 33 -14.31 21.15 1.43
C GLU A 33 -15.80 20.87 1.77
N PHE A 34 -16.57 20.37 0.82
CA PHE A 34 -17.96 19.97 1.05
C PHE A 34 -18.08 18.76 2.01
N PHE A 35 -17.19 17.78 1.88
CA PHE A 35 -17.15 16.58 2.73
C PHE A 35 -16.71 16.86 4.17
N ASP A 36 -15.86 17.87 4.39
CA ASP A 36 -15.36 18.25 5.70
C ASP A 36 -16.31 19.23 6.41
N THR A 37 -16.87 20.20 5.68
CA THR A 37 -17.73 21.25 6.27
C THR A 37 -19.22 20.91 6.25
N GLY A 38 -19.65 19.95 5.43
CA GLY A 38 -21.05 19.66 5.13
C GLY A 38 -21.77 20.75 4.31
N LYS A 39 -21.09 21.83 3.89
CA LYS A 39 -21.69 23.02 3.29
C LYS A 39 -21.45 23.06 1.78
N PRO A 40 -22.47 22.86 0.92
CA PRO A 40 -22.26 22.82 -0.52
C PRO A 40 -22.06 24.23 -1.11
N SER A 41 -20.89 24.43 -1.72
CA SER A 41 -20.51 25.62 -2.49
C SER A 41 -21.38 25.78 -3.74
N LYS A 42 -21.27 26.92 -4.44
CA LYS A 42 -22.00 27.16 -5.71
C LYS A 42 -21.74 26.07 -6.76
N ALA A 43 -20.56 25.44 -6.73
CA ALA A 43 -20.17 24.39 -7.68
C ALA A 43 -20.70 23.00 -7.29
N THR A 44 -20.65 22.62 -6.02
CA THR A 44 -21.08 21.28 -5.56
C THR A 44 -22.59 21.17 -5.34
N ARG A 45 -23.29 22.27 -5.02
CA ARG A 45 -24.73 22.29 -4.72
C ARG A 45 -25.64 21.60 -5.74
N PRO A 46 -25.43 21.69 -7.08
CA PRO A 46 -26.26 20.99 -8.06
C PRO A 46 -26.16 19.45 -8.04
N VAL A 47 -25.22 18.89 -7.27
CA VAL A 47 -24.93 17.44 -7.19
C VAL A 47 -24.68 16.95 -5.75
N ALA A 48 -24.89 17.78 -4.73
CA ALA A 48 -24.50 17.51 -3.34
C ALA A 48 -24.99 16.14 -2.81
N ASP A 49 -26.29 15.83 -2.96
CA ASP A 49 -26.87 14.57 -2.49
C ASP A 49 -26.24 13.35 -3.18
N ASN A 50 -25.93 13.47 -4.48
CA ASN A 50 -25.26 12.42 -5.24
C ASN A 50 -23.81 12.22 -4.79
N LEU A 51 -23.13 13.28 -4.37
CA LEU A 51 -21.78 13.20 -3.80
C LEU A 51 -21.78 12.51 -2.43
N LEU A 52 -22.81 12.73 -1.60
CA LEU A 52 -22.94 12.04 -0.31
C LEU A 52 -23.19 10.53 -0.49
N VAL A 53 -24.11 10.14 -1.38
CA VAL A 53 -24.33 8.72 -1.73
C VAL A 53 -23.09 8.10 -2.37
N ALA A 54 -22.33 8.87 -3.16
CA ALA A 54 -21.08 8.40 -3.73
C ALA A 54 -19.97 8.20 -2.67
N ARG A 55 -19.91 9.07 -1.66
CA ARG A 55 -19.00 8.96 -0.51
C ARG A 55 -19.28 7.69 0.28
N GLU A 56 -20.53 7.44 0.64
CA GLU A 56 -20.96 6.23 1.36
C GLU A 56 -20.56 4.95 0.60
N LEU A 57 -20.90 4.86 -0.69
CA LEU A 57 -20.56 3.70 -1.51
C LEU A 57 -19.03 3.52 -1.66
N ALA A 58 -18.28 4.61 -1.84
CA ALA A 58 -16.82 4.53 -1.92
C ALA A 58 -16.17 4.09 -0.60
N GLN A 59 -16.65 4.58 0.55
CA GLN A 59 -16.18 4.13 1.86
C GLN A 59 -16.43 2.62 2.05
N LEU A 60 -17.62 2.12 1.67
CA LEU A 60 -17.92 0.68 1.69
C LEU A 60 -17.00 -0.11 0.75
N LEU A 61 -16.80 0.33 -0.49
CA LEU A 61 -15.91 -0.35 -1.46
C LEU A 61 -14.45 -0.39 -0.96
N CYS A 62 -13.96 0.71 -0.41
CA CYS A 62 -12.62 0.84 0.18
C CYS A 62 -12.41 -0.13 1.36
N GLN A 63 -13.31 -0.14 2.35
CA GLN A 63 -13.27 -1.06 3.49
C GLN A 63 -13.24 -2.52 3.03
N ARG A 64 -14.06 -2.87 2.03
CA ARG A 64 -14.06 -4.20 1.41
C ARG A 64 -12.75 -4.52 0.71
N ARG A 65 -12.18 -3.59 -0.05
CA ARG A 65 -10.96 -3.80 -0.83
C ARG A 65 -9.78 -4.15 0.07
N PHE A 66 -9.67 -3.52 1.24
CA PHE A 66 -8.67 -3.88 2.25
C PHE A 66 -8.98 -5.18 3.00
N ALA A 67 -10.26 -5.47 3.29
CA ALA A 67 -10.67 -6.78 3.84
C ALA A 67 -10.45 -7.94 2.86
N GLU A 68 -10.58 -7.71 1.55
CA GLU A 68 -10.23 -8.65 0.47
C GLU A 68 -8.70 -8.77 0.28
N GLY A 69 -7.89 -7.93 0.95
CA GLY A 69 -6.43 -8.02 1.03
C GLY A 69 -5.66 -7.17 0.03
N SER A 70 -6.28 -6.17 -0.60
CA SER A 70 -5.54 -5.16 -1.38
C SER A 70 -4.47 -4.51 -0.51
N LEU A 71 -3.37 -4.11 -1.15
CA LEU A 71 -2.37 -3.26 -0.53
C LEU A 71 -2.83 -1.80 -0.69
N ASP A 72 -2.45 -0.97 0.27
CA ASP A 72 -2.30 0.48 0.08
C ASP A 72 -0.84 0.78 0.38
N PHE A 73 -0.20 1.57 -0.46
CA PHE A 73 1.12 2.11 -0.21
C PHE A 73 0.96 3.63 -0.22
N ASP A 74 0.73 4.23 0.96
CA ASP A 74 0.85 5.69 1.09
C ASP A 74 2.35 6.01 1.03
N LEU A 75 2.83 6.26 -0.18
CA LEU A 75 4.11 6.89 -0.44
C LEU A 75 3.90 8.37 -0.74
N PRO A 76 4.80 9.25 -0.28
CA PRO A 76 4.82 10.65 -0.73
C PRO A 76 5.06 10.74 -2.25
N GLU A 77 4.04 11.16 -3.00
CA GLU A 77 4.21 11.65 -4.37
C GLU A 77 4.66 13.12 -4.32
N ALA A 78 5.80 13.45 -4.94
CA ALA A 78 6.29 14.82 -5.01
C ALA A 78 5.37 15.70 -5.89
N SER A 79 4.89 16.80 -5.32
CA SER A 79 4.21 17.90 -6.00
C SER A 79 5.23 19.00 -6.29
N ILE A 80 5.29 19.48 -7.53
CA ILE A 80 6.22 20.53 -7.96
C ILE A 80 5.41 21.68 -8.58
N VAL A 81 5.47 22.85 -7.96
CA VAL A 81 4.86 24.08 -8.48
C VAL A 81 5.88 24.78 -9.36
N LEU A 82 5.47 25.18 -10.57
CA LEU A 82 6.32 25.88 -11.54
C LEU A 82 5.81 27.30 -11.78
N ASP A 83 6.74 28.23 -12.06
CA ASP A 83 6.42 29.56 -12.59
C ASP A 83 6.08 29.52 -14.10
N GLN A 84 5.87 30.69 -14.72
CA GLN A 84 5.56 30.80 -16.16
C GLN A 84 6.78 30.54 -17.06
N GLN A 85 7.98 30.54 -16.49
CA GLN A 85 9.28 30.36 -17.13
C GLN A 85 9.76 28.89 -17.02
N GLY A 86 9.09 28.09 -16.17
CA GLY A 86 9.43 26.71 -15.88
C GLY A 86 10.41 26.53 -14.72
N SER A 87 10.74 27.57 -13.96
CA SER A 87 11.49 27.47 -12.68
C SER A 87 10.60 26.80 -11.62
N VAL A 88 11.21 26.23 -10.57
CA VAL A 88 10.46 25.67 -9.44
C VAL A 88 10.19 26.77 -8.42
N LEU A 89 8.93 26.92 -8.00
CA LEU A 89 8.52 27.84 -6.93
C LEU A 89 8.44 27.12 -5.58
N GLU A 90 7.99 25.87 -5.58
CA GLU A 90 7.71 25.09 -4.38
C GLU A 90 7.80 23.60 -4.70
N ILE A 91 8.31 22.81 -3.76
CA ILE A 91 8.21 21.34 -3.76
C ILE A 91 7.60 20.92 -2.43
N GLY A 92 6.63 20.01 -2.49
CA GLY A 92 5.98 19.46 -1.30
C GLY A 92 5.32 18.10 -1.59
N ASN A 93 4.67 17.52 -0.59
CA ASN A 93 3.99 16.23 -0.72
C ASN A 93 2.55 16.35 -1.22
N ARG A 94 2.16 15.49 -2.17
CA ARG A 94 0.79 15.46 -2.72
C ARG A 94 -0.18 14.73 -1.80
N ILE A 95 -1.12 15.46 -1.19
CA ILE A 95 -2.08 14.91 -0.21
C ILE A 95 -3.18 14.08 -0.89
N ARG A 96 -3.30 12.80 -0.53
CA ARG A 96 -4.30 11.85 -1.08
C ARG A 96 -5.67 11.97 -0.39
N LEU A 97 -6.34 13.10 -0.62
CA LEU A 97 -7.69 13.44 -0.11
C LEU A 97 -8.74 12.32 -0.29
N GLU A 98 -9.78 12.28 0.55
CA GLU A 98 -10.91 11.34 0.42
C GLU A 98 -11.62 11.48 -0.93
N ALA A 99 -11.74 12.71 -1.45
CA ALA A 99 -12.27 12.96 -2.79
C ALA A 99 -11.51 12.23 -3.91
N HIS A 100 -10.19 12.03 -3.77
CA HIS A 100 -9.41 11.19 -4.70
C HIS A 100 -9.78 9.71 -4.54
N ARG A 101 -9.82 9.21 -3.30
CA ARG A 101 -10.16 7.81 -2.96
C ARG A 101 -11.56 7.44 -3.46
N LEU A 102 -12.52 8.36 -3.42
CA LEU A 102 -13.87 8.18 -3.99
C LEU A 102 -13.84 7.85 -5.49
N VAL A 103 -13.11 8.64 -6.28
CA VAL A 103 -12.99 8.41 -7.72
C VAL A 103 -12.20 7.12 -7.99
N GLU A 104 -11.14 6.86 -7.21
CA GLU A 104 -10.33 5.64 -7.29
C GLU A 104 -11.19 4.37 -7.17
N GLU A 105 -11.98 4.23 -6.11
CA GLU A 105 -12.86 3.06 -5.90
C GLU A 105 -13.88 2.87 -7.04
N PHE A 106 -14.45 3.97 -7.56
CA PHE A 106 -15.40 3.90 -8.67
C PHE A 106 -14.72 3.48 -9.97
N MET A 107 -13.47 3.88 -10.21
CA MET A 107 -12.69 3.43 -11.36
C MET A 107 -12.27 1.95 -11.20
N LEU A 108 -11.84 1.53 -10.01
CA LEU A 108 -11.51 0.15 -9.68
C LEU A 108 -12.72 -0.77 -9.86
N ALA A 109 -13.89 -0.36 -9.39
CA ALA A 109 -15.15 -1.08 -9.53
C ALA A 109 -15.55 -1.26 -11.01
N ALA A 110 -15.45 -0.22 -11.83
CA ALA A 110 -15.73 -0.28 -13.26
C ALA A 110 -14.74 -1.21 -14.00
N ASN A 111 -13.45 -1.12 -13.68
CA ASN A 111 -12.40 -1.98 -14.22
C ASN A 111 -12.61 -3.46 -13.84
N LYS A 112 -12.93 -3.76 -12.58
CA LYS A 112 -13.26 -5.11 -12.05
C LYS A 112 -14.51 -5.68 -12.75
N ALA A 113 -15.56 -4.87 -12.93
CA ALA A 113 -16.78 -5.27 -13.65
C ALA A 113 -16.54 -5.58 -15.13
N VAL A 114 -15.75 -4.77 -15.84
CA VAL A 114 -15.43 -5.01 -17.26
C VAL A 114 -14.55 -6.24 -17.43
N ALA A 115 -13.51 -6.43 -16.60
CA ALA A 115 -12.68 -7.63 -16.63
C ALA A 115 -13.50 -8.91 -16.38
N PHE A 116 -14.45 -8.88 -15.45
CA PHE A 116 -15.33 -10.02 -15.19
C PHE A 116 -16.38 -10.25 -16.29
N HIS A 117 -16.87 -9.18 -16.94
CA HIS A 117 -17.79 -9.26 -18.08
C HIS A 117 -17.21 -10.08 -19.25
N VAL A 118 -15.94 -9.85 -19.59
CA VAL A 118 -15.26 -10.50 -20.72
C VAL A 118 -14.74 -11.87 -20.34
N HIS A 119 -14.26 -12.05 -19.10
CA HIS A 119 -13.85 -13.36 -18.59
C HIS A 119 -15.02 -14.36 -18.61
N LYS A 120 -16.23 -13.96 -18.19
CA LYS A 120 -17.45 -14.80 -18.29
C LYS A 120 -17.86 -15.19 -19.72
N LYS A 121 -17.27 -14.56 -20.75
CA LYS A 121 -17.54 -14.87 -22.17
C LYS A 121 -16.45 -15.73 -22.81
N SER A 122 -15.36 -16.04 -22.09
CA SER A 122 -14.21 -16.82 -22.57
C SER A 122 -13.63 -16.30 -23.90
N VAL A 123 -13.66 -14.97 -24.10
CA VAL A 123 -13.12 -14.31 -25.30
C VAL A 123 -11.71 -13.77 -25.05
N PRO A 124 -10.82 -13.77 -26.07
CA PRO A 124 -9.54 -13.07 -25.99
C PRO A 124 -9.72 -11.60 -25.60
N PHE A 125 -8.97 -11.16 -24.59
CA PHE A 125 -9.05 -9.80 -24.08
C PHE A 125 -7.71 -9.36 -23.49
N ILE A 126 -7.51 -8.06 -23.34
CA ILE A 126 -6.34 -7.49 -22.66
C ILE A 126 -6.66 -7.25 -21.18
N TYR A 127 -5.83 -7.79 -20.29
CA TYR A 127 -5.94 -7.63 -18.84
C TYR A 127 -4.78 -6.77 -18.33
N ARG A 128 -4.99 -6.12 -17.18
CA ARG A 128 -3.91 -5.49 -16.40
C ARG A 128 -3.64 -6.43 -15.24
N VAL A 129 -2.48 -7.09 -15.28
CA VAL A 129 -2.10 -8.12 -14.32
C VAL A 129 -0.98 -7.62 -13.42
N HIS A 130 -0.83 -8.26 -12.26
CA HIS A 130 0.30 -8.09 -11.36
C HIS A 130 0.55 -9.48 -10.76
N GLU A 131 1.69 -10.06 -11.10
CA GLU A 131 2.18 -11.37 -10.63
C GLU A 131 2.40 -11.40 -9.11
N ARG A 132 2.68 -12.60 -8.56
CA ARG A 132 3.21 -12.69 -7.19
C ARG A 132 4.67 -12.21 -7.17
N PRO A 133 5.14 -11.59 -6.08
CA PRO A 133 6.56 -11.42 -5.79
C PRO A 133 7.36 -12.73 -5.99
N ASP A 134 8.60 -12.63 -6.46
CA ASP A 134 9.53 -13.77 -6.51
C ASP A 134 9.88 -14.22 -5.08
N ILE A 135 9.94 -15.54 -4.82
CA ILE A 135 10.19 -16.06 -3.47
C ILE A 135 11.53 -15.56 -2.90
N GLU A 136 12.54 -15.39 -3.74
CA GLU A 136 13.84 -14.78 -3.39
C GLU A 136 13.67 -13.34 -2.88
N LYS A 137 12.86 -12.52 -3.55
CA LYS A 137 12.58 -11.13 -3.16
C LYS A 137 11.73 -11.03 -1.90
N VAL A 138 10.89 -12.02 -1.63
CA VAL A 138 10.15 -12.16 -0.36
C VAL A 138 11.09 -12.58 0.78
N GLN A 139 12.09 -13.42 0.51
CA GLN A 139 13.12 -13.80 1.48
C GLN A 139 14.06 -12.62 1.78
N ASP A 140 14.56 -11.91 0.76
CA ASP A 140 15.33 -10.66 0.91
C ASP A 140 14.61 -9.68 1.84
N PHE A 141 13.32 -9.45 1.59
CA PHE A 141 12.47 -8.59 2.41
C PHE A 141 12.34 -9.13 3.85
N ALA A 142 12.05 -10.42 4.04
CA ALA A 142 11.87 -11.01 5.37
C ALA A 142 13.15 -11.01 6.23
N ASP A 143 14.31 -11.27 5.63
CA ASP A 143 15.61 -11.18 6.29
C ASP A 143 15.91 -9.74 6.71
N MET A 144 15.54 -8.77 5.87
CA MET A 144 15.71 -7.34 6.13
C MET A 144 14.76 -6.83 7.22
N MET A 145 13.50 -7.27 7.20
CA MET A 145 12.54 -7.01 8.28
C MET A 145 13.02 -7.61 9.61
N SER A 146 13.61 -8.80 9.57
CA SER A 146 14.14 -9.47 10.77
C SER A 146 15.28 -8.69 11.43
N ARG A 147 16.14 -8.01 10.65
CA ARG A 147 17.19 -7.10 11.15
C ARG A 147 16.61 -5.85 11.81
N LEU A 148 15.44 -5.38 11.35
CA LEU A 148 14.66 -4.31 11.98
C LEU A 148 13.78 -4.79 13.16
N GLY A 149 13.86 -6.06 13.55
CA GLY A 149 13.05 -6.64 14.64
C GLY A 149 11.64 -7.08 14.25
N TYR A 150 11.27 -7.02 12.96
CA TYR A 150 9.98 -7.42 12.45
C TYR A 150 10.02 -8.83 11.83
N SER A 151 9.21 -9.77 12.32
CA SER A 151 9.00 -11.04 11.65
C SER A 151 8.03 -10.89 10.47
N PHE A 152 8.43 -11.35 9.28
CA PHE A 152 7.59 -11.47 8.08
C PHE A 152 7.59 -12.94 7.58
N PRO A 153 6.43 -13.55 7.29
CA PRO A 153 6.36 -14.95 6.89
C PRO A 153 6.59 -15.13 5.38
N VAL A 154 7.55 -15.98 5.00
CA VAL A 154 7.87 -16.29 3.59
C VAL A 154 7.08 -17.51 3.10
N SER A 155 6.58 -17.48 1.86
CA SER A 155 5.94 -18.63 1.21
C SER A 155 5.85 -18.43 -0.31
N GLU A 156 6.08 -19.49 -1.09
CA GLU A 156 5.82 -19.54 -2.54
C GLU A 156 4.36 -19.22 -2.91
N HIS A 157 3.43 -19.40 -1.95
CA HIS A 157 2.00 -19.14 -2.11
C HIS A 157 1.51 -18.04 -1.17
N ILE A 158 2.39 -17.11 -0.79
CA ILE A 158 2.05 -15.90 -0.03
C ILE A 158 0.88 -15.14 -0.68
N GLN A 159 -0.01 -14.60 0.15
CA GLN A 159 -1.24 -13.92 -0.28
C GLN A 159 -1.12 -12.41 -0.05
N PRO A 160 -1.82 -11.56 -0.84
CA PRO A 160 -1.82 -10.11 -0.64
C PRO A 160 -2.20 -9.69 0.78
N ALA A 161 -3.16 -10.39 1.39
CA ALA A 161 -3.58 -10.18 2.78
C ALA A 161 -2.50 -10.45 3.85
N VAL A 162 -1.34 -11.02 3.49
CA VAL A 162 -0.17 -11.12 4.38
C VAL A 162 0.60 -9.78 4.39
N PHE A 163 0.91 -9.26 3.20
CA PHE A 163 1.52 -7.95 3.02
C PHE A 163 0.63 -6.82 3.60
N ALA A 164 -0.68 -6.83 3.33
CA ALA A 164 -1.63 -5.85 3.89
C ALA A 164 -1.64 -5.82 5.42
N LYS A 165 -1.56 -6.98 6.08
CA LYS A 165 -1.47 -7.08 7.54
C LYS A 165 -0.13 -6.61 8.10
N PHE A 166 0.93 -6.69 7.30
CA PHE A 166 2.24 -6.21 7.70
C PHE A 166 2.38 -4.70 7.55
N LEU A 167 1.87 -4.12 6.45
CA LEU A 167 1.73 -2.67 6.26
C LEU A 167 0.97 -2.06 7.45
N LYS A 168 -0.20 -2.62 7.79
CA LYS A 168 -0.98 -2.23 8.98
C LYS A 168 -0.30 -2.49 10.35
N LYS A 169 0.84 -3.18 10.39
CA LYS A 169 1.65 -3.34 11.61
C LYS A 169 2.72 -2.25 11.73
N VAL A 170 3.17 -1.68 10.61
CA VAL A 170 4.18 -0.62 10.54
C VAL A 170 3.58 0.78 10.34
N GLU A 171 2.29 0.86 10.01
CA GLU A 171 1.46 2.07 9.98
C GLU A 171 1.72 2.93 11.25
N GLY A 172 2.35 4.09 11.07
CA GLY A 172 2.72 5.04 12.12
C GLY A 172 4.05 4.79 12.86
N THR A 173 4.90 3.86 12.45
CA THR A 173 6.28 3.75 13.00
C THR A 173 7.27 4.63 12.23
N PRO A 174 8.40 5.04 12.84
CA PRO A 174 9.41 5.86 12.15
C PRO A 174 9.98 5.21 10.88
N GLU A 175 9.93 3.89 10.79
CA GLU A 175 10.43 3.14 9.63
C GLU A 175 9.38 2.92 8.53
N GLU A 176 8.12 3.38 8.70
CA GLU A 176 7.00 3.00 7.83
C GLU A 176 7.29 3.23 6.34
N GLY A 177 7.59 4.48 5.95
CA GLY A 177 7.80 4.83 4.54
C GLY A 177 8.95 4.03 3.91
N PHE A 178 10.00 3.75 4.69
CA PHE A 178 11.12 2.92 4.27
C PHE A 178 10.71 1.45 4.08
N ILE A 179 9.90 0.89 4.99
CA ILE A 179 9.36 -0.47 4.88
C ILE A 179 8.39 -0.59 3.70
N ASN A 180 7.55 0.43 3.47
CA ASN A 180 6.63 0.52 2.33
C ASN A 180 7.41 0.47 1.00
N GLU A 181 8.52 1.20 0.89
CA GLU A 181 9.42 1.14 -0.27
C GLU A 181 10.11 -0.21 -0.45
N LEU A 182 10.66 -0.81 0.61
CA LEU A 182 11.26 -2.14 0.52
C LEU A 182 10.25 -3.19 0.04
N MET A 183 9.03 -3.13 0.56
CA MET A 183 7.95 -4.00 0.16
C MET A 183 7.61 -3.80 -1.31
N LEU A 184 7.48 -2.55 -1.79
CA LEU A 184 7.31 -2.24 -3.20
C LEU A 184 8.46 -2.76 -4.08
N ARG A 185 9.72 -2.63 -3.64
CA ARG A 185 10.91 -3.15 -4.34
C ARG A 185 10.94 -4.69 -4.41
N SER A 186 10.24 -5.39 -3.52
CA SER A 186 10.05 -6.85 -3.60
C SER A 186 8.95 -7.29 -4.60
N MET A 187 8.08 -6.37 -5.04
CA MET A 187 6.95 -6.70 -5.90
C MET A 187 7.32 -6.77 -7.38
N LYS A 188 6.55 -7.55 -8.14
CA LYS A 188 6.59 -7.51 -9.61
C LYS A 188 5.98 -6.21 -10.11
N LYS A 189 6.48 -5.68 -11.24
CA LYS A 189 5.75 -4.61 -11.95
C LYS A 189 4.49 -5.17 -12.58
N ALA A 190 3.38 -4.42 -12.47
CA ALA A 190 2.15 -4.74 -13.18
C ALA A 190 2.34 -4.54 -14.70
N VAL A 191 1.73 -5.41 -15.51
CA VAL A 191 1.86 -5.39 -16.98
C VAL A 191 0.52 -5.59 -17.68
N TYR A 192 0.45 -5.26 -18.96
CA TYR A 192 -0.67 -5.68 -19.82
C TYR A 192 -0.34 -7.04 -20.45
N GLN A 193 -1.32 -7.95 -20.51
CA GLN A 193 -1.20 -9.22 -21.25
C GLN A 193 -2.56 -9.83 -21.58
N ARG A 194 -2.58 -10.95 -22.33
CA ARG A 194 -3.78 -11.69 -22.71
C ARG A 194 -4.26 -12.70 -21.67
N GLU A 195 -3.35 -13.29 -20.89
CA GLU A 195 -3.71 -14.28 -19.86
C GLU A 195 -4.07 -13.61 -18.52
N ASN A 196 -5.20 -14.01 -17.93
CA ASN A 196 -5.72 -13.40 -16.71
C ASN A 196 -5.25 -14.15 -15.45
N ILE A 197 -4.03 -13.86 -15.01
CA ILE A 197 -3.44 -14.39 -13.77
C ILE A 197 -3.87 -13.60 -12.50
N GLY A 198 -4.74 -12.59 -12.65
CA GLY A 198 -5.13 -11.67 -11.59
C GLY A 198 -4.17 -10.51 -11.36
N HIS A 199 -4.40 -9.75 -10.29
CA HIS A 199 -3.62 -8.57 -9.94
C HIS A 199 -3.31 -8.54 -8.43
N PHE A 200 -2.13 -9.05 -8.07
CA PHE A 200 -1.71 -9.32 -6.69
C PHE A 200 -1.89 -8.13 -5.75
N GLY A 201 -1.29 -6.97 -6.07
CA GLY A 201 -1.37 -5.77 -5.21
C GLY A 201 -2.78 -5.19 -4.99
N LEU A 202 -3.78 -5.57 -5.81
CA LEU A 202 -5.19 -5.18 -5.63
C LEU A 202 -6.05 -6.32 -5.03
N ALA A 203 -5.47 -7.50 -4.81
CA ALA A 203 -6.17 -8.76 -4.50
C ALA A 203 -7.29 -9.15 -5.50
N PHE A 204 -7.28 -8.60 -6.72
CA PHE A 204 -8.36 -8.82 -7.70
C PHE A 204 -8.05 -10.02 -8.61
N ARG A 205 -9.01 -10.96 -8.70
CA ARG A 205 -8.92 -12.14 -9.60
C ARG A 205 -9.02 -11.78 -11.10
N HIS A 206 -9.68 -10.67 -11.43
CA HIS A 206 -9.83 -10.19 -12.80
C HIS A 206 -9.72 -8.65 -12.79
N TYR A 207 -8.81 -8.09 -13.57
CA TYR A 207 -8.63 -6.64 -13.68
C TYR A 207 -8.19 -6.22 -15.08
N THR A 208 -8.67 -5.07 -15.55
CA THR A 208 -8.27 -4.46 -16.83
C THR A 208 -8.52 -2.97 -16.77
N HIS A 209 -7.73 -2.18 -17.49
CA HIS A 209 -7.92 -0.74 -17.56
C HIS A 209 -8.97 -0.38 -18.62
N PHE A 210 -10.09 0.22 -18.19
CA PHE A 210 -11.22 0.64 -19.03
C PHE A 210 -11.51 2.15 -18.95
N THR A 211 -11.11 2.81 -17.86
CA THR A 211 -11.61 4.13 -17.46
C THR A 211 -10.81 5.34 -17.95
N SER A 212 -9.77 5.17 -18.78
CA SER A 212 -8.92 6.27 -19.28
C SER A 212 -8.53 6.19 -20.78
N PRO A 213 -9.46 5.89 -21.72
CA PRO A 213 -9.15 5.70 -23.15
C PRO A 213 -8.61 6.94 -23.88
N ILE A 214 -8.67 8.13 -23.26
CA ILE A 214 -8.08 9.37 -23.79
C ILE A 214 -6.55 9.40 -23.59
N ARG A 215 -6.05 8.79 -22.52
CA ARG A 215 -4.62 8.86 -22.10
C ARG A 215 -3.92 7.51 -21.99
N ARG A 216 -4.62 6.39 -22.21
CA ARG A 216 -4.07 5.04 -22.22
C ARG A 216 -4.60 4.25 -23.41
N TYR A 217 -3.71 3.79 -24.28
CA TYR A 217 -4.09 2.99 -25.44
C TYR A 217 -4.70 1.60 -25.10
N PRO A 218 -4.28 0.90 -24.02
CA PRO A 218 -4.96 -0.31 -23.57
C PRO A 218 -6.46 -0.11 -23.32
N ASP A 219 -6.86 0.95 -22.63
CA ASP A 219 -8.27 1.29 -22.42
C ASP A 219 -9.00 1.53 -23.74
N LEU A 220 -8.38 2.22 -24.71
CA LEU A 220 -8.96 2.40 -26.04
C LEU A 220 -9.11 1.07 -26.80
N LEU A 221 -8.17 0.13 -26.64
CA LEU A 221 -8.31 -1.23 -27.16
C LEU A 221 -9.46 -1.98 -26.45
N VAL A 222 -9.56 -1.92 -25.13
CA VAL A 222 -10.66 -2.49 -24.33
C VAL A 222 -12.02 -2.00 -24.85
N HIS A 223 -12.19 -0.69 -25.08
CA HIS A 223 -13.42 -0.12 -25.67
C HIS A 223 -13.70 -0.65 -27.08
N ARG A 224 -12.67 -0.73 -27.95
CA ARG A 224 -12.78 -1.27 -29.31
C ARG A 224 -13.11 -2.76 -29.34
N LEU A 225 -12.58 -3.55 -28.41
CA LEU A 225 -12.89 -4.97 -28.25
C LEU A 225 -14.33 -5.16 -27.77
N LEU A 226 -14.77 -4.43 -26.73
CA LEU A 226 -16.15 -4.46 -26.23
C LEU A 226 -17.17 -4.15 -27.34
N ARG A 227 -16.95 -3.10 -28.14
CA ARG A 227 -17.82 -2.77 -29.28
C ARG A 227 -17.78 -3.79 -30.44
N LYS A 228 -16.76 -4.66 -30.50
CA LYS A 228 -16.68 -5.78 -31.47
C LYS A 228 -17.32 -7.08 -30.97
N LEU A 229 -17.71 -7.18 -29.70
CA LEU A 229 -18.37 -8.35 -29.12
C LEU A 229 -19.88 -8.38 -29.41
N LYS A 230 -20.27 -8.72 -30.64
CA LYS A 230 -21.67 -9.00 -30.99
C LYS A 230 -22.09 -10.34 -30.37
N ASP A 231 -23.21 -10.34 -29.63
CA ASP A 231 -23.76 -11.53 -28.96
C ASP A 231 -22.75 -12.27 -28.05
N GLY A 232 -21.76 -11.52 -27.55
CA GLY A 232 -20.66 -12.04 -26.73
C GLY A 232 -19.54 -12.76 -27.50
N ARG A 233 -19.49 -12.69 -28.84
CA ARG A 233 -18.44 -13.29 -29.68
C ARG A 233 -17.83 -12.26 -30.62
N TYR A 234 -16.59 -12.50 -31.06
CA TYR A 234 -15.97 -11.72 -32.14
C TYR A 234 -16.41 -12.24 -33.52
N PRO A 235 -16.53 -11.37 -34.55
CA PRO A 235 -16.68 -11.79 -35.93
C PRO A 235 -15.53 -12.72 -36.36
N LYS A 236 -15.81 -13.78 -37.14
CA LYS A 236 -14.82 -14.81 -37.53
C LYS A 236 -13.49 -14.24 -38.05
N GLN A 237 -13.55 -13.26 -38.94
CA GLN A 237 -12.36 -12.60 -39.52
C GLN A 237 -11.50 -11.85 -38.49
N PHE A 238 -12.10 -11.34 -37.41
CA PHE A 238 -11.39 -10.67 -36.32
C PHE A 238 -10.87 -11.67 -35.28
N ALA A 239 -11.64 -12.73 -34.98
CA ALA A 239 -11.26 -13.78 -34.04
C ALA A 239 -9.93 -14.46 -34.40
N ALA A 240 -9.60 -14.58 -35.69
CA ALA A 240 -8.32 -15.11 -36.15
C ALA A 240 -7.10 -14.20 -35.87
N LYS A 241 -7.32 -12.88 -35.70
CA LYS A 241 -6.25 -11.86 -35.56
C LYS A 241 -6.18 -11.21 -34.17
N VAL A 242 -7.22 -11.38 -33.35
CA VAL A 242 -7.35 -10.67 -32.07
C VAL A 242 -6.28 -11.06 -31.03
N ASN A 243 -5.76 -12.29 -31.07
CA ASN A 243 -4.68 -12.73 -30.16
C ASN A 243 -3.37 -11.95 -30.43
N ASP A 244 -2.85 -12.01 -31.66
CA ASP A 244 -1.64 -11.25 -32.08
C ASP A 244 -1.78 -9.75 -31.80
N LEU A 245 -2.94 -9.18 -32.13
CA LEU A 245 -3.25 -7.78 -31.88
C LEU A 245 -3.18 -7.43 -30.38
N ILE A 246 -3.72 -8.28 -29.50
CA ILE A 246 -3.65 -8.07 -28.05
C ILE A 246 -2.20 -8.20 -27.58
N ASP A 247 -1.53 -9.30 -27.92
CA ASP A 247 -0.19 -9.63 -27.38
C ASP A 247 0.83 -8.55 -27.77
N ARG A 248 0.85 -8.13 -29.03
CA ARG A 248 1.73 -7.06 -29.52
C ARG A 248 1.40 -5.69 -28.93
N THR A 249 0.11 -5.38 -28.76
CA THR A 249 -0.31 -4.13 -28.07
C THR A 249 0.12 -4.17 -26.60
N ALA A 250 -0.01 -5.31 -25.94
CA ALA A 250 0.24 -5.49 -24.53
C ALA A 250 1.73 -5.33 -24.17
N VAL A 251 2.63 -5.91 -24.97
CA VAL A 251 4.09 -5.71 -24.85
C VAL A 251 4.42 -4.22 -25.04
N HIS A 252 4.07 -3.64 -26.19
CA HIS A 252 4.39 -2.26 -26.54
C HIS A 252 3.84 -1.24 -25.52
N CYS A 253 2.62 -1.43 -25.01
CA CYS A 253 2.05 -0.54 -24.01
C CYS A 253 2.75 -0.68 -22.64
N SER A 254 3.16 -1.89 -22.25
CA SER A 254 3.88 -2.12 -20.99
C SER A 254 5.32 -1.57 -21.04
N GLU A 255 5.95 -1.58 -22.22
CA GLU A 255 7.25 -0.94 -22.45
C GLU A 255 7.15 0.58 -22.43
N THR A 256 6.18 1.13 -23.17
CA THR A 256 5.95 2.58 -23.25
C THR A 256 5.55 3.18 -21.90
N GLU A 257 4.78 2.44 -21.08
CA GLU A 257 4.45 2.81 -19.70
C GLU A 257 5.72 2.90 -18.83
N ARG A 258 6.59 1.89 -18.85
CA ARG A 258 7.87 1.91 -18.12
C ARG A 258 8.81 3.04 -18.58
N LEU A 259 8.82 3.35 -19.87
CA LEU A 259 9.59 4.47 -20.44
C LEU A 259 9.06 5.81 -19.94
N ALA A 260 7.73 6.01 -19.96
CA ALA A 260 7.08 7.21 -19.45
C ALA A 260 7.33 7.39 -17.94
N GLU A 261 7.13 6.35 -17.12
CA GLU A 261 7.47 6.37 -15.69
C GLU A 261 8.92 6.79 -15.43
N SER A 262 9.86 6.39 -16.29
CA SER A 262 11.28 6.72 -16.12
C SER A 262 11.59 8.14 -16.54
N ALA A 263 11.01 8.62 -17.65
CA ALA A 263 11.14 10.00 -18.08
C ALA A 263 10.52 10.98 -17.06
N GLU A 264 9.37 10.63 -16.48
CA GLU A 264 8.70 11.39 -15.42
C GLU A 264 9.57 11.46 -14.15
N ARG A 265 10.06 10.31 -13.65
CA ARG A 265 10.99 10.28 -12.50
C ARG A 265 12.28 11.06 -12.76
N HIS A 266 12.81 11.05 -13.98
CA HIS A 266 14.00 11.84 -14.33
C HIS A 266 13.68 13.35 -14.36
N ALA A 267 12.53 13.75 -14.93
CA ALA A 267 12.11 15.15 -14.96
C ALA A 267 11.84 15.72 -13.55
N VAL A 268 11.19 14.94 -12.69
CA VAL A 268 11.01 15.25 -11.25
C VAL A 268 12.36 15.45 -10.58
N LYS A 269 13.31 14.52 -10.75
CA LYS A 269 14.65 14.64 -10.16
C LYS A 269 15.41 15.87 -10.66
N VAL A 270 15.35 16.18 -11.96
CA VAL A 270 15.97 17.40 -12.53
C VAL A 270 15.39 18.66 -11.89
N LYS A 271 14.08 18.71 -11.63
CA LYS A 271 13.44 19.86 -10.96
C LYS A 271 13.77 19.95 -9.48
N GLN A 272 13.79 18.83 -8.75
CA GLN A 272 14.27 18.77 -7.37
C GLN A 272 15.71 19.26 -7.24
N ILE A 273 16.63 18.75 -8.07
CA ILE A 273 18.03 19.21 -8.10
C ILE A 273 18.14 20.68 -8.51
N ALA A 274 17.30 21.17 -9.43
CA ALA A 274 17.31 22.58 -9.81
C ALA A 274 16.96 23.50 -8.64
N TYR A 275 15.95 23.12 -7.84
CA TYR A 275 15.48 23.82 -6.63
C TYR A 275 16.52 23.80 -5.49
N MET A 276 17.09 22.63 -5.16
CA MET A 276 18.06 22.52 -4.06
C MET A 276 19.33 23.38 -4.22
N ALA A 277 19.63 23.85 -5.43
CA ALA A 277 20.80 24.71 -5.66
C ALA A 277 20.65 26.12 -5.11
N ASP A 278 19.42 26.56 -4.88
CA ASP A 278 19.13 27.88 -4.30
C ASP A 278 19.06 27.78 -2.75
N HIS A 279 19.06 26.55 -2.21
CA HIS A 279 19.07 26.18 -0.78
C HIS A 279 20.43 25.61 -0.29
N VAL A 280 21.55 26.01 -0.93
CA VAL A 280 22.88 25.53 -0.53
C VAL A 280 23.29 26.12 0.82
N GLY A 281 23.66 25.26 1.77
CA GLY A 281 24.01 25.63 3.14
C GLY A 281 22.86 25.50 4.16
N GLU A 282 21.61 25.35 3.72
CA GLU A 282 20.47 25.07 4.61
C GLU A 282 20.48 23.62 5.12
N THR A 283 19.88 23.38 6.29
CA THR A 283 19.67 22.03 6.87
C THR A 283 18.22 21.58 6.76
N PHE A 284 18.04 20.27 6.59
CA PHE A 284 16.77 19.60 6.36
C PHE A 284 16.71 18.29 7.16
N PRO A 285 15.54 17.92 7.71
CA PRO A 285 15.31 16.56 8.16
C PRO A 285 15.23 15.60 6.96
N GLY A 286 15.62 14.35 7.19
CA GLY A 286 15.49 13.30 6.19
C GLY A 286 15.74 11.90 6.74
N VAL A 287 15.44 10.90 5.92
CA VAL A 287 15.56 9.48 6.27
C VAL A 287 16.63 8.81 5.41
N ILE A 288 17.48 7.97 6.04
CA ILE A 288 18.51 7.20 5.34
C ILE A 288 17.86 6.14 4.44
N THR A 289 17.95 6.33 3.12
CA THR A 289 17.35 5.50 2.06
C THR A 289 18.29 4.46 1.44
N GLY A 290 19.60 4.59 1.68
CA GLY A 290 20.63 3.63 1.25
C GLY A 290 21.90 3.76 2.09
N VAL A 291 22.61 2.66 2.37
CA VAL A 291 23.90 2.69 3.08
C VAL A 291 24.94 1.89 2.28
N THR A 292 26.16 2.42 2.18
CA THR A 292 27.26 1.86 1.39
C THR A 292 28.61 1.98 2.12
N GLY A 293 29.66 1.37 1.56
CA GLY A 293 31.03 1.49 2.06
C GLY A 293 31.62 2.91 2.05
N TYR A 294 31.08 3.84 1.25
CA TYR A 294 31.61 5.20 1.09
C TYR A 294 30.72 6.30 1.66
N GLY A 295 29.58 5.95 2.27
CA GLY A 295 28.59 6.91 2.75
C GLY A 295 27.16 6.36 2.71
N PHE A 296 26.19 7.23 2.95
CA PHE A 296 24.77 6.88 2.97
C PHE A 296 23.92 7.91 2.24
N PHE A 297 22.90 7.42 1.55
CA PHE A 297 21.90 8.24 0.87
C PHE A 297 20.82 8.63 1.88
N VAL A 298 20.41 9.90 1.80
CA VAL A 298 19.33 10.48 2.61
C VAL A 298 18.33 11.09 1.65
N ARG A 299 17.06 10.72 1.79
CA ARG A 299 15.96 11.49 1.22
C ARG A 299 15.56 12.58 2.20
N LEU A 300 15.52 13.83 1.74
CA LEU A 300 14.99 14.96 2.50
C LEU A 300 13.47 14.85 2.58
N ASP A 301 12.92 15.11 3.76
CA ASP A 301 11.48 15.09 3.99
C ASP A 301 10.80 16.27 3.27
N ASP A 302 9.51 16.11 2.94
CA ASP A 302 8.64 16.99 2.12
C ASP A 302 9.10 17.35 0.70
N LEU A 303 10.41 17.49 0.46
CA LEU A 303 11.01 17.76 -0.85
C LEU A 303 11.17 16.48 -1.69
N GLY A 304 11.28 15.32 -1.01
CA GLY A 304 11.40 14.01 -1.64
C GLY A 304 12.68 13.80 -2.46
N VAL A 305 13.67 14.68 -2.32
CA VAL A 305 14.95 14.64 -3.04
C VAL A 305 15.98 13.81 -2.31
N GLU A 306 16.79 13.04 -3.04
CA GLU A 306 17.81 12.15 -2.47
C GLU A 306 19.23 12.68 -2.72
N GLY A 307 20.03 12.78 -1.65
CA GLY A 307 21.43 13.19 -1.68
C GLY A 307 22.34 12.23 -0.90
N LEU A 308 23.65 12.39 -1.04
CA LEU A 308 24.67 11.50 -0.47
C LEU A 308 25.47 12.21 0.62
N VAL A 309 25.41 11.70 1.86
CA VAL A 309 26.39 12.00 2.91
C VAL A 309 27.58 11.06 2.73
N ARG A 310 28.76 11.61 2.47
CA ARG A 310 30.00 10.82 2.28
C ARG A 310 30.61 10.50 3.64
N VAL A 311 31.13 9.29 3.82
CA VAL A 311 31.78 8.90 5.10
C VAL A 311 33.00 9.77 5.40
N SER A 312 33.66 10.30 4.36
CA SER A 312 34.81 11.21 4.46
C SER A 312 34.46 12.65 4.88
N THR A 313 33.18 13.02 4.96
CA THR A 313 32.71 14.33 5.45
C THR A 313 32.15 14.26 6.88
N ILE A 314 32.33 13.13 7.56
CA ILE A 314 31.94 12.93 8.97
C ILE A 314 33.23 12.93 9.80
N ASP A 315 33.40 13.94 10.64
CA ASP A 315 34.66 14.23 11.35
C ASP A 315 34.76 13.61 12.77
N ASP A 316 33.71 12.91 13.23
CA ASP A 316 33.61 12.40 14.60
C ASP A 316 34.20 10.99 14.84
N ASP A 317 34.28 10.12 13.82
CA ASP A 317 34.79 8.75 13.96
C ASP A 317 35.19 8.08 12.62
N TYR A 318 35.92 6.97 12.70
CA TYR A 318 36.08 6.04 11.58
C TYR A 318 34.89 5.06 11.54
N TYR A 319 34.05 5.17 10.52
CA TYR A 319 32.90 4.27 10.34
C TYR A 319 33.26 3.04 9.50
N HIS A 320 32.82 1.87 9.96
CA HIS A 320 32.88 0.61 9.23
C HIS A 320 31.51 0.26 8.65
N PHE A 321 31.44 -0.12 7.37
CA PHE A 321 30.20 -0.58 6.74
C PHE A 321 29.92 -2.04 7.09
N ASP A 322 28.84 -2.25 7.85
CA ASP A 322 28.30 -3.56 8.17
C ASP A 322 27.19 -3.91 7.16
N GLU A 323 27.62 -4.49 6.03
CA GLU A 323 26.76 -4.98 4.95
C GLU A 323 25.68 -5.94 5.43
N LYS A 324 25.95 -6.73 6.49
CA LYS A 324 24.97 -7.67 7.05
C LYS A 324 23.82 -6.96 7.78
N ASN A 325 23.96 -5.69 8.14
CA ASN A 325 22.91 -4.90 8.80
C ASN A 325 22.58 -3.59 8.09
N TYR A 326 23.13 -3.33 6.90
CA TYR A 326 22.96 -2.10 6.12
C TYR A 326 23.18 -0.82 6.96
N GLN A 327 24.30 -0.79 7.68
CA GLN A 327 24.63 0.28 8.62
C GLN A 327 26.12 0.65 8.57
N LEU A 328 26.41 1.92 8.86
CA LEU A 328 27.76 2.44 9.11
C LEU A 328 27.94 2.61 10.63
N VAL A 329 28.93 1.93 11.20
CA VAL A 329 29.15 1.90 12.66
C VAL A 329 30.51 2.52 13.01
N GLY A 330 30.49 3.55 13.85
CA GLY A 330 31.68 4.23 14.36
C GLY A 330 32.55 3.30 15.21
N ARG A 331 33.86 3.31 14.97
CA ARG A 331 34.84 2.44 15.63
C ARG A 331 35.09 2.82 17.10
N ARG A 332 35.00 4.11 17.44
CA ARG A 332 35.22 4.64 18.81
C ARG A 332 33.90 4.98 19.50
N SER A 333 33.08 5.80 18.84
CA SER A 333 31.80 6.32 19.32
C SER A 333 30.70 5.25 19.42
N ARG A 334 30.80 4.18 18.61
CA ARG A 334 29.72 3.20 18.34
C ARG A 334 28.44 3.82 17.76
N LYS A 335 28.47 5.12 17.38
CA LYS A 335 27.41 5.83 16.66
C LYS A 335 27.09 5.07 15.37
N THR A 336 25.81 4.89 15.06
CA THR A 336 25.37 3.93 14.05
C THR A 336 24.34 4.57 13.12
N TYR A 337 24.76 4.89 11.90
CA TYR A 337 23.87 5.32 10.82
C TYR A 337 23.35 4.07 10.12
N ARG A 338 22.12 3.66 10.46
CA ARG A 338 21.45 2.53 9.83
C ARG A 338 20.40 3.01 8.84
N LEU A 339 20.12 2.16 7.87
CA LEU A 339 19.03 2.32 6.92
C LEU A 339 17.68 2.50 7.65
N GLY A 340 16.87 3.49 7.23
CA GLY A 340 15.62 3.87 7.88
C GLY A 340 15.75 4.81 9.08
N SER A 341 16.95 5.22 9.51
CA SER A 341 17.09 6.26 10.54
C SER A 341 16.78 7.65 10.01
N ALA A 342 16.08 8.45 10.81
CA ALA A 342 16.02 9.90 10.66
C ALA A 342 17.38 10.53 11.01
N VAL A 343 17.76 11.56 10.25
CA VAL A 343 18.97 12.38 10.40
C VAL A 343 18.66 13.82 10.00
N GLU A 344 19.43 14.77 10.53
CA GLU A 344 19.45 16.15 10.00
C GLU A 344 20.69 16.32 9.12
N VAL A 345 20.52 16.87 7.93
CA VAL A 345 21.55 16.99 6.90
C VAL A 345 21.49 18.34 6.22
N GLY A 346 22.65 18.91 5.88
CA GLY A 346 22.75 20.16 5.15
C GLY A 346 23.31 20.00 3.73
N VAL A 347 22.97 20.94 2.85
CA VAL A 347 23.38 20.91 1.44
C VAL A 347 24.81 21.45 1.28
N VAL A 348 25.75 20.61 0.84
CA VAL A 348 27.13 21.03 0.50
C VAL A 348 27.21 21.57 -0.92
N ARG A 349 26.70 20.80 -1.89
CA ARG A 349 26.91 21.04 -3.31
C ARG A 349 25.81 20.42 -4.13
N VAL A 350 25.39 21.12 -5.18
CA VAL A 350 24.41 20.64 -6.16
C VAL A 350 25.04 20.54 -7.54
N ASP A 351 25.00 19.35 -8.13
CA ASP A 351 25.53 19.06 -9.46
C ASP A 351 24.38 18.99 -10.48
N LYS A 352 24.00 20.15 -11.04
CA LYS A 352 22.92 20.24 -12.05
C LYS A 352 23.23 19.47 -13.34
N ALA A 353 24.49 19.09 -13.60
CA ALA A 353 24.87 18.32 -14.78
C ALA A 353 24.68 16.81 -14.57
N LYS A 354 25.03 16.29 -13.39
CA LYS A 354 24.87 14.87 -13.04
C LYS A 354 23.55 14.51 -12.37
N ASN A 355 22.83 15.51 -11.87
CA ASN A 355 21.71 15.33 -10.95
C ASN A 355 22.14 14.66 -9.62
N GLU A 356 23.24 15.17 -9.04
CA GLU A 356 23.76 14.74 -7.73
C GLU A 356 23.60 15.86 -6.69
N LEU A 357 23.34 15.48 -5.45
CA LEU A 357 23.25 16.33 -4.27
C LEU A 357 24.23 15.78 -3.23
N ASP A 358 25.31 16.50 -2.96
CA ASP A 358 26.24 16.16 -1.88
C ASP A 358 25.75 16.82 -0.57
N LEU A 359 25.63 16.01 0.48
CA LEU A 359 25.12 16.41 1.79
C LEU A 359 26.21 16.30 2.86
N PHE A 360 26.11 17.14 3.89
CA PHE A 360 26.85 16.98 5.15
C PHE A 360 25.87 16.56 6.25
N LEU A 361 26.36 15.82 7.24
CA LEU A 361 25.57 15.51 8.43
C LEU A 361 25.59 16.72 9.36
N ALA A 362 24.42 17.26 9.72
CA ALA A 362 24.34 18.32 10.72
C ALA A 362 24.70 17.75 12.11
N LYS A 363 25.37 18.55 12.95
CA LYS A 363 25.76 18.11 14.30
C LYS A 363 24.54 18.18 15.22
N THR A 364 23.77 17.10 15.24
CA THR A 364 22.69 16.89 16.20
C THR A 364 23.28 16.81 17.61
N ASP A 365 22.93 17.75 18.48
CA ASP A 365 23.24 17.63 19.92
C ASP A 365 22.58 16.38 20.51
N GLU A 366 23.24 15.74 21.46
CA GLU A 366 22.98 14.34 21.79
C GLU A 366 21.65 14.08 22.52
N GLN A 367 20.77 13.28 21.91
CA GLN A 367 20.09 12.20 22.66
C GLN A 367 19.47 11.11 21.77
N PRO A 368 19.92 9.84 21.87
CA PRO A 368 19.15 8.69 21.38
C PRO A 368 18.06 8.31 22.41
N PRO A 369 16.81 8.07 21.99
CA PRO A 369 15.79 7.53 22.90
C PRO A 369 16.17 6.12 23.35
N ALA A 370 16.22 5.89 24.66
CA ALA A 370 16.60 4.59 25.22
C ALA A 370 15.53 3.51 24.94
N PRO A 371 15.91 2.29 24.54
CA PRO A 371 14.95 1.21 24.31
C PRO A 371 14.29 0.78 25.63
N SER A 372 12.95 0.80 25.66
CA SER A 372 12.17 0.48 26.87
C SER A 372 12.29 -1.00 27.26
N SER A 373 13.04 -1.30 28.33
CA SER A 373 13.19 -2.65 28.86
C SER A 373 11.94 -3.10 29.64
N ALA A 374 11.16 -4.01 29.04
CA ALA A 374 9.95 -4.53 29.66
C ALA A 374 10.24 -5.51 30.82
N SER A 375 10.02 -5.03 32.06
CA SER A 375 9.63 -5.81 33.25
C SER A 375 10.44 -7.07 33.62
N ALA A 376 11.28 -6.98 34.66
CA ALA A 376 11.76 -8.14 35.43
C ALA A 376 11.79 -7.85 36.95
N ALA A 377 10.76 -8.33 37.66
CA ALA A 377 10.65 -8.64 39.10
C ALA A 377 11.24 -7.69 40.19
N GLY A 378 10.45 -7.37 41.23
CA GLY A 378 10.98 -6.79 42.48
C GLY A 378 9.93 -6.40 43.52
N LYS A 379 9.62 -7.27 44.49
CA LYS A 379 8.65 -6.98 45.57
C LYS A 379 9.18 -5.93 46.56
N ALA A 380 8.36 -4.93 46.89
CA ALA A 380 8.47 -4.18 48.15
C ALA A 380 7.08 -3.85 48.72
N LYS A 381 6.95 -3.83 50.06
CA LYS A 381 5.77 -3.36 50.81
C LYS A 381 6.09 -2.01 51.47
N PRO A 382 5.06 -1.20 51.76
CA PRO A 382 4.98 -0.53 53.07
C PRO A 382 3.85 -1.08 53.96
N ALA A 383 3.77 -0.61 55.21
CA ALA A 383 2.84 -1.08 56.23
C ALA A 383 1.79 -0.02 56.66
N ARG A 384 0.88 -0.40 57.56
CA ARG A 384 -0.29 0.38 58.03
C ARG A 384 0.06 1.52 59.00
N SER A 385 -0.69 2.62 58.94
CA SER A 385 -1.32 3.36 60.07
C SER A 385 -1.97 4.67 59.54
N SER A 386 -3.01 5.30 60.14
CA SER A 386 -4.02 4.90 61.15
C SER A 386 -5.21 5.91 61.18
N LYS A 387 -6.29 5.63 61.94
CA LYS A 387 -7.52 6.45 62.21
C LYS A 387 -8.49 6.56 61.00
N ALA A 388 -9.81 6.27 61.09
CA ALA A 388 -10.93 6.73 61.95
C ALA A 388 -11.58 8.03 61.41
N GLN A 389 -12.91 8.26 61.41
CA GLN A 389 -14.02 7.67 62.21
C GLN A 389 -15.42 7.86 61.53
N GLY A 390 -16.49 7.21 62.01
CA GLY A 390 -17.92 7.36 61.60
C GLY A 390 -18.50 6.13 60.85
N GLU A 391 -19.59 5.45 61.22
CA GLU A 391 -21.01 5.81 61.55
C GLU A 391 -21.89 6.08 60.31
N ALA A 392 -23.11 5.51 60.14
CA ALA A 392 -23.89 4.56 60.98
C ALA A 392 -24.97 3.76 60.17
N GLU A 393 -25.63 2.77 60.81
CA GLU A 393 -26.98 2.21 60.53
C GLU A 393 -27.27 1.49 59.17
N THR A 394 -28.30 0.64 58.97
CA THR A 394 -29.26 -0.12 59.84
C THR A 394 -29.76 -1.41 59.13
N ARG A 395 -30.46 -2.31 59.87
CA ARG A 395 -31.37 -3.41 59.44
C ARG A 395 -30.82 -4.52 58.49
N ALA A 396 -30.82 -5.84 58.74
CA ALA A 396 -31.41 -6.81 59.69
C ALA A 396 -32.51 -7.75 59.11
N LYS A 397 -32.20 -9.06 59.07
CA LYS A 397 -33.10 -10.26 58.94
C LYS A 397 -33.79 -10.39 57.55
N THR A 398 -34.06 -11.58 56.99
CA THR A 398 -34.51 -12.89 57.54
C THR A 398 -34.01 -14.01 56.60
N ARG A 399 -33.44 -15.15 57.04
CA ARG A 399 -34.09 -16.48 57.30
C ARG A 399 -35.05 -16.91 56.15
N THR A 400 -35.06 -18.15 55.61
CA THR A 400 -34.76 -19.47 56.21
C THR A 400 -34.28 -20.52 55.17
N LYS A 401 -33.80 -21.68 55.67
CA LYS A 401 -33.36 -22.93 54.99
C LYS A 401 -34.48 -23.55 54.11
N THR A 402 -34.22 -24.49 53.18
CA THR A 402 -33.95 -25.94 53.41
C THR A 402 -33.55 -26.59 52.06
N ARG A 403 -32.41 -27.27 51.88
CA ARG A 403 -32.13 -28.73 52.01
C ARG A 403 -33.12 -29.63 51.18
N THR A 404 -32.72 -30.70 50.47
CA THR A 404 -31.53 -31.60 50.63
C THR A 404 -31.25 -32.46 49.36
N LYS A 405 -29.97 -32.88 49.15
CA LYS A 405 -29.42 -34.25 48.77
C LYS A 405 -30.12 -35.15 47.71
N THR A 406 -29.46 -36.03 46.92
CA THR A 406 -28.05 -36.32 46.50
C THR A 406 -28.00 -37.46 45.45
N LYS A 407 -27.03 -37.44 44.49
CA LYS A 407 -26.41 -38.59 43.74
C LYS A 407 -27.39 -39.52 42.95
N THR A 408 -27.00 -40.34 41.94
CA THR A 408 -25.72 -40.99 41.58
C THR A 408 -25.64 -41.30 40.06
N LYS A 409 -24.42 -41.61 39.55
CA LYS A 409 -24.14 -42.30 38.24
C LYS A 409 -24.31 -43.85 38.40
N PRO A 410 -24.28 -44.75 37.36
CA PRO A 410 -23.36 -44.77 36.20
C PRO A 410 -23.94 -45.32 34.85
N ALA A 411 -23.06 -45.90 33.99
CA ALA A 411 -23.29 -46.44 32.63
C ALA A 411 -23.95 -47.86 32.62
N ASN A 412 -24.15 -48.63 31.52
CA ASN A 412 -23.56 -48.75 30.16
C ASN A 412 -24.58 -49.50 29.20
N ASN A 413 -24.38 -50.24 28.08
CA ASN A 413 -23.24 -50.82 27.30
C ASN A 413 -23.66 -51.38 25.88
N LYS A 414 -23.16 -50.83 24.75
CA LYS A 414 -23.00 -51.48 23.40
C LYS A 414 -24.30 -51.96 22.67
N THR A 415 -24.34 -52.51 21.44
CA THR A 415 -23.43 -53.22 20.48
C THR A 415 -23.79 -52.88 18.99
N ASP A 416 -23.19 -53.31 17.86
CA ASP A 416 -21.84 -53.78 17.41
C ASP A 416 -21.76 -53.66 15.85
N ALA A 417 -20.62 -53.32 15.21
CA ALA A 417 -19.58 -54.15 14.54
C ALA A 417 -19.86 -54.70 13.10
N GLY A 418 -18.86 -54.65 12.17
CA GLY A 418 -19.08 -55.09 10.77
C GLY A 418 -17.97 -55.00 9.69
N LYS A 419 -16.72 -55.46 9.94
CA LYS A 419 -15.68 -55.97 8.96
C LYS A 419 -15.26 -55.16 7.69
N THR A 420 -13.94 -55.09 7.45
CA THR A 420 -13.27 -54.83 6.14
C THR A 420 -12.79 -56.13 5.46
N PRO A 421 -12.46 -56.15 4.14
CA PRO A 421 -11.04 -56.23 3.75
C PRO A 421 -10.61 -55.59 2.38
N ARG A 422 -9.28 -55.48 2.19
CA ARG A 422 -8.51 -54.99 1.01
C ARG A 422 -8.81 -55.67 -0.35
N LYS A 423 -8.66 -54.96 -1.48
CA LYS A 423 -7.56 -55.17 -2.49
C LYS A 423 -7.60 -54.29 -3.77
N ARG A 424 -6.41 -54.22 -4.43
CA ARG A 424 -6.08 -53.98 -5.87
C ARG A 424 -6.13 -52.57 -6.51
N LYS A 425 -4.96 -52.13 -7.01
CA LYS A 425 -4.78 -51.46 -8.32
C LYS A 425 -4.93 -52.49 -9.46
N PRO A 426 -5.13 -52.05 -10.72
CA PRO A 426 -3.98 -52.07 -11.67
C PRO A 426 -3.85 -50.77 -12.48
N SER A 427 -3.04 -50.80 -13.55
CA SER A 427 -2.57 -49.63 -14.32
C SER A 427 -2.78 -49.76 -15.82
N HIS A 428 -3.15 -48.67 -16.49
CA HIS A 428 -2.75 -48.29 -17.87
C HIS A 428 -2.72 -46.74 -17.91
N LYS A 429 -1.81 -46.01 -18.55
CA LYS A 429 -1.07 -46.14 -19.84
C LYS A 429 -1.96 -46.10 -21.08
N LYS A 430 -2.26 -44.87 -21.53
CA LYS A 430 -1.73 -44.36 -22.80
C LYS A 430 -1.29 -42.91 -22.63
#